data_AF-A0A3S0B324-F1
#
_entry.id   AF-A0A3S0B324-F1
#
_cell.length_a   1.000
_cell.length_b   1.000
_cell.length_c   1.000
_cell.angle_alpha   90.00
_cell.angle_beta   90.00
_cell.angle_gamma   90.00
#
_symmetry.space_group_name_H-M   'P 1'
#
loop_
_entity.id
_entity.type
_entity.pdbx_description
1 polymer ?
#
loop_
_entity_poly.entity_id
_entity_poly.type
_entity_poly.pdbx_seq_one_letter_code
_entity_poly.pdbx_strand_id
1 'polypeptide(L)'
;MHKVRPGALDEIAQMIDAKSDSDVAKFLGVSERELEAMRYGHGVGVLQAAVIAKRREAHLRAMDILDEVTGQKGAFVEDQPAA
;
A
#
# COMPACT_ATOMS: atom_id res chain seq x y z
N MET A 1 -6.97 -13.81 -15.77
CA MET A 1 -6.83 -12.37 -15.46
C MET A 1 -6.96 -12.20 -13.95
N HIS A 2 -5.88 -11.83 -13.27
CA HIS A 2 -5.94 -11.53 -11.83
C HIS A 2 -6.45 -10.09 -11.68
N LYS A 3 -7.69 -9.94 -11.22
CA LYS A 3 -8.25 -8.62 -10.87
C LYS A 3 -7.93 -8.35 -9.40
N VAL A 4 -7.70 -7.09 -9.06
CA VAL A 4 -7.68 -6.66 -7.66
C VAL A 4 -9.06 -6.98 -7.06
N ARG A 5 -9.09 -7.53 -5.84
CA ARG A 5 -10.35 -7.80 -5.13
C ARG A 5 -11.15 -6.50 -5.05
N PRO A 6 -12.46 -6.49 -5.39
CA PRO A 6 -13.30 -5.31 -5.20
C PRO A 6 -13.16 -4.77 -3.77
N GLY A 7 -12.98 -3.45 -3.64
CA GLY A 7 -12.80 -2.81 -2.34
C GLY A 7 -11.35 -2.77 -1.81
N ALA A 8 -10.40 -3.53 -2.35
CA ALA A 8 -9.04 -3.57 -1.79
C ALA A 8 -8.29 -2.23 -1.93
N LEU A 9 -8.57 -1.45 -2.99
CA LEU A 9 -8.01 -0.10 -3.13
C LEU A 9 -8.71 0.90 -2.20
N ASP A 10 -9.98 0.68 -1.86
CA ASP A 10 -10.73 1.51 -0.93
C ASP A 10 -10.28 1.26 0.52
N GLU A 11 -9.94 0.02 0.86
CA GLU A 11 -9.28 -0.33 2.13
C GLU A 11 -7.95 0.42 2.28
N ILE A 12 -7.13 0.47 1.22
CA ILE A 12 -5.88 1.25 1.21
C ILE A 12 -6.19 2.74 1.39
N ALA A 13 -7.19 3.26 0.67
CA ALA A 13 -7.59 4.66 0.78
C ALA A 13 -7.98 5.02 2.23
N GLN A 14 -8.73 4.15 2.92
CA GLN A 14 -9.09 4.33 4.32
C GLN A 14 -7.86 4.27 5.24
N MET A 15 -6.97 3.30 5.07
CA MET A 15 -5.77 3.16 5.91
C MET A 15 -4.83 4.36 5.85
N ILE A 16 -4.75 5.04 4.70
CA ILE A 16 -3.86 6.19 4.52
C ILE A 16 -4.59 7.54 4.63
N ASP A 17 -5.85 7.55 5.05
CA ASP A 17 -6.72 8.73 5.12
C ASP A 17 -6.84 9.51 3.79
N ALA A 18 -6.71 8.81 2.66
CA ALA A 18 -6.75 9.38 1.31
C ALA A 18 -8.03 10.19 1.09
N LYS A 19 -7.90 11.38 0.50
CA LYS A 19 -9.05 12.23 0.13
C LYS A 19 -9.42 12.06 -1.33
N SER A 20 -8.56 11.40 -2.11
CA SER A 20 -8.72 11.20 -3.53
C SER A 20 -7.96 9.99 -4.04
N ASP A 21 -8.34 9.52 -5.22
CA ASP A 21 -7.60 8.51 -5.98
C ASP A 21 -6.15 8.93 -6.28
N SER A 22 -5.92 10.24 -6.39
CA SER A 22 -4.58 10.82 -6.54
C SER A 22 -3.68 10.46 -5.37
N ASP A 23 -4.22 10.47 -4.14
CA ASP A 23 -3.45 10.17 -2.93
C ASP A 23 -3.08 8.67 -2.89
N VAL A 24 -4.03 7.80 -3.26
CA VAL A 24 -3.79 6.36 -3.38
C VAL A 24 -2.76 6.06 -4.45
N ALA A 25 -2.85 6.71 -5.62
CA ALA A 25 -1.90 6.57 -6.71
C ALA A 25 -0.48 7.00 -6.29
N LYS A 26 -0.35 8.16 -5.64
CA LYS A 26 0.93 8.67 -5.10
C LYS A 26 1.52 7.72 -4.06
N PHE A 27 0.70 7.20 -3.16
CA PHE A 27 1.12 6.23 -2.15
C PHE A 27 1.71 4.97 -2.79
N LEU A 28 0.98 4.38 -3.73
CA LEU A 28 1.41 3.20 -4.48
C LEU A 28 2.57 3.49 -5.45
N GLY A 29 2.83 4.77 -5.75
CA GLY A 29 3.87 5.18 -6.69
C GLY A 29 3.52 4.92 -8.14
N VAL A 30 2.22 5.00 -8.47
CA VAL A 30 1.66 4.83 -9.81
C VAL A 30 0.90 6.09 -10.22
N SER A 31 0.54 6.20 -11.50
CA SER A 31 -0.39 7.23 -11.98
C SER A 31 -1.84 6.87 -11.69
N GLU A 32 -2.73 7.86 -11.71
CA GLU A 32 -4.18 7.65 -11.55
C GLU A 32 -4.75 6.73 -12.64
N ARG A 33 -4.24 6.84 -13.88
CA ARG A 33 -4.61 5.95 -14.97
C ARG A 33 -4.22 4.49 -14.70
N GLU A 34 -3.05 4.27 -14.10
CA GLU A 34 -2.61 2.93 -13.72
C GLU A 34 -3.41 2.40 -12.53
N LEU A 35 -3.77 3.26 -11.58
CA LEU A 35 -4.69 2.92 -10.49
C LEU A 35 -6.06 2.47 -11.03
N GLU A 36 -6.58 3.20 -12.02
CA GLU A 36 -7.82 2.84 -12.72
C GLU A 36 -7.68 1.51 -13.48
N ALA A 37 -6.56 1.30 -14.17
CA ALA A 37 -6.26 0.04 -14.86
C ALA A 37 -6.28 -1.16 -13.89
N MET A 38 -5.72 -0.99 -12.68
CA MET A 38 -5.75 -2.00 -11.61
C MET A 38 -7.17 -2.34 -11.14
N ARG A 39 -8.06 -1.32 -11.02
CA ARG A 39 -9.48 -1.53 -10.67
C ARG A 39 -10.20 -2.41 -11.69
N TYR A 40 -9.98 -2.15 -12.97
CA TYR A 40 -10.70 -2.84 -14.05
C TYR A 40 -10.02 -4.13 -14.52
N GLY A 41 -8.88 -4.50 -13.93
CA GLY A 41 -8.20 -5.75 -14.24
C GLY A 41 -7.35 -5.73 -15.51
N HIS A 42 -6.99 -4.52 -15.97
CA HIS A 42 -5.90 -4.36 -16.91
C HIS A 42 -4.61 -4.61 -16.11
N GLY A 43 -3.90 -5.70 -16.45
CA GLY A 43 -2.79 -6.20 -15.64
C GLY A 43 -1.75 -5.14 -15.31
N VAL A 44 -1.21 -5.21 -14.08
CA VAL A 44 -0.06 -4.42 -13.66
C VAL A 44 1.17 -4.93 -14.42
N GLY A 45 1.86 -4.04 -15.13
CA GLY A 45 3.10 -4.38 -15.82
C GLY A 45 4.18 -4.82 -14.83
N VAL A 46 5.11 -5.67 -15.26
CA VAL A 46 6.21 -6.19 -14.41
C VAL A 46 7.03 -5.05 -13.79
N LEU A 47 7.24 -3.95 -14.53
CA LEU A 47 7.93 -2.76 -14.03
C LEU A 47 7.17 -2.07 -12.88
N GLN A 48 5.83 -2.02 -12.93
CA GLN A 48 5.00 -1.41 -11.88
C GLN A 48 4.99 -2.29 -10.62
N ALA A 49 4.92 -3.61 -10.78
CA ALA A 49 5.03 -4.54 -9.67
C ALA A 49 6.39 -4.38 -8.93
N ALA A 50 7.48 -4.17 -9.67
CA ALA A 50 8.80 -3.91 -9.09
C ALA A 50 8.87 -2.58 -8.30
N VAL A 51 8.20 -1.52 -8.78
CA VAL A 51 8.13 -0.24 -8.06
C VAL A 51 7.38 -0.39 -6.74
N ILE A 52 6.23 -1.06 -6.75
CA ILE A 52 5.43 -1.32 -5.55
C ILE A 52 6.23 -2.18 -4.55
N ALA A 53 6.91 -3.22 -5.03
CA ALA A 53 7.75 -4.08 -4.18
C ALA A 53 8.90 -3.32 -3.52
N LYS A 54 9.59 -2.45 -4.26
CA LYS A 54 10.67 -1.60 -3.71
C LYS A 54 10.16 -0.64 -2.63
N ARG A 55 8.96 -0.06 -2.82
CA ARG A 55 8.33 0.80 -1.80
C ARG A 55 7.98 0.02 -0.54
N ARG A 56 7.44 -1.20 -0.67
CA ARG A 56 7.19 -2.09 0.47
C ARG A 56 8.47 -2.34 1.26
N GLU A 57 9.56 -2.68 0.59
CA GLU A 57 10.86 -2.90 1.25
C GLU A 57 11.37 -1.65 1.97
N ALA A 58 11.23 -0.47 1.35
CA ALA A 58 11.61 0.79 1.98
C ALA A 58 10.79 1.09 3.24
N HIS A 59 9.47 0.83 3.22
CA HIS A 59 8.61 0.98 4.39
C HIS A 59 8.99 0.02 5.52
N LEU A 60 9.29 -1.25 5.22
CA LEU A 60 9.74 -2.21 6.22
C LEU A 60 11.04 -1.76 6.89
N ARG A 61 12.04 -1.35 6.11
CA ARG A 61 13.29 -0.83 6.67
C ARG A 61 13.09 0.45 7.48
N ALA A 62 12.17 1.32 7.08
CA ALA A 62 11.84 2.51 7.86
C ALA A 62 11.20 2.14 9.21
N MET A 63 10.35 1.10 9.26
CA MET A 63 9.82 0.58 10.52
C MET A 63 10.93 0.00 11.39
N ASP A 64 11.86 -0.78 10.83
CA ASP A 64 12.99 -1.33 11.59
C ASP A 64 13.81 -0.21 12.27
N ILE A 65 14.09 0.87 11.55
CA ILE A 65 14.80 2.05 12.10
C ILE A 65 13.98 2.72 13.20
N LEU A 66 12.66 2.83 13.03
CA LEU A 66 11.79 3.44 14.04
C LEU A 66 11.69 2.57 15.29
N ASP A 67 11.66 1.25 15.17
CA ASP A 67 11.71 0.31 16.30
C ASP A 67 13.02 0.47 17.08
N GLU A 68 14.15 0.65 16.39
CA GLU A 68 15.46 0.94 17.02
C GLU A 68 15.44 2.27 17.80
N VAL A 69 14.83 3.32 17.24
CA VAL A 69 14.79 4.65 17.86
C VAL A 69 13.79 4.71 19.01
N THR A 70 12.65 4.05 18.91
CA THR A 70 11.57 4.10 19.90
C THR A 70 11.76 3.08 21.04
N GLY A 71 12.62 2.07 20.85
CA GLY A 71 12.77 0.96 21.80
C GLY A 71 11.53 0.07 21.90
N GLN A 72 10.51 0.31 21.07
CA GLN A 72 9.25 -0.43 21.03
C GLN A 72 9.31 -1.47 19.92
N LYS A 73 10.09 -2.52 20.14
CA LYS A 73 10.18 -3.63 19.18
C LYS A 73 8.78 -4.27 19.02
N GLY A 74 8.17 -4.13 17.84
CA GLY A 74 6.89 -4.78 17.51
C GLY A 74 5.60 -4.09 17.98
N ALA A 75 5.63 -2.82 18.43
CA ALA A 75 4.42 -2.15 18.92
C ALA A 75 3.41 -1.70 17.84
N PHE A 76 3.76 -1.80 16.55
CA PHE A 76 2.89 -1.43 15.43
C PHE A 76 2.13 -2.62 14.82
N VAL A 77 2.24 -3.81 15.42
CA VAL A 77 1.47 -4.99 15.07
C VAL A 77 0.54 -5.25 16.24
N GLU A 78 -0.78 -5.31 16.01
CA GLU A 78 -1.86 -5.52 17.00
C GLU A 78 -2.56 -4.26 17.54
N ASP A 79 -3.36 -3.63 16.67
CA ASP A 79 -4.68 -3.16 17.10
C ASP A 79 -5.73 -3.81 16.18
N GLN A 80 -6.00 -5.09 16.44
CA GLN A 80 -7.09 -5.83 15.82
C GLN A 80 -7.97 -6.34 16.97
N PRO A 81 -9.17 -5.77 17.20
CA PRO A 81 -10.04 -6.27 18.24
C PRO A 81 -10.53 -7.66 17.83
N ALA A 82 -10.21 -8.64 18.68
CA ALA A 82 -10.80 -9.98 18.59
C ALA A 82 -12.33 -9.87 18.66
N ALA A 83 -13.00 -10.40 17.63
CA ALA A 83 -14.43 -10.67 17.60
C ALA A 83 -14.65 -12.18 17.42
#